data_AF-A0A955WVT2-F1
#
_entry.id   AF-A0A955WVT2-F1
#
_cell.length_a   1.000
_cell.length_b   1.000
_cell.length_c   1.000
_cell.angle_alpha   90.00
_cell.angle_beta   90.00
_cell.angle_gamma   90.00
#
_symmetry.space_group_name_H-M   'P 1'
#
loop_
_entity.id
_entity.type
_entity.pdbx_description
1 polymer ?
#
loop_
_entity_poly.entity_id
_entity_poly.type
_entity_poly.pdbx_seq_one_letter_code
_entity_poly.pdbx_strand_id
1 'polypeptide(L)' 'GKDTGGSQFFVTHAPHPHLDGGYTVFAQVTAGQAAADALLIGDRIQRIELRKR' A
#
# COMPACT_ATOMS: atom_id res chain seq x y z
N GLY A 1 -3.81 13.65 7.17
CA GLY A 1 -4.69 14.67 7.74
C GLY A 1 -5.88 14.88 6.82
N LYS A 2 -6.91 15.60 7.27
CA LYS A 2 -8.02 16.01 6.41
C LYS A 2 -7.46 16.81 5.23
N ASP A 3 -7.85 16.45 4.01
CA ASP A 3 -7.45 17.09 2.75
C ASP A 3 -5.95 17.06 2.41
N THR A 4 -5.18 16.13 3.01
CA THR A 4 -3.76 15.91 2.67
C THR A 4 -3.51 14.61 1.91
N GLY A 5 -4.56 13.92 1.49
CA GLY A 5 -4.46 12.71 0.69
C GLY A 5 -3.96 13.05 -0.72
N GLY A 6 -2.99 12.29 -1.22
CA GLY A 6 -2.42 12.49 -2.55
C GLY A 6 -2.15 11.16 -3.23
N SER A 7 -1.01 11.04 -3.90
CA SER A 7 -0.58 9.82 -4.57
C SER A 7 0.14 8.81 -3.67
N GLN A 8 0.31 9.13 -2.38
CA GLN A 8 0.94 8.23 -1.41
C GLN A 8 -0.06 7.15 -0.99
N PHE A 9 0.43 5.91 -0.92
CA PHE A 9 -0.33 4.77 -0.42
C PHE A 9 0.58 3.89 0.44
N PHE A 10 -0.04 2.99 1.20
CA PHE A 10 0.64 2.07 2.10
C PHE A 10 0.25 0.63 1.77
N VAL A 11 1.19 -0.29 2.01
CA VAL A 11 0.95 -1.73 1.99
C VAL A 11 1.18 -2.22 3.40
N THR A 12 0.18 -2.88 3.99
CA THR A 12 0.32 -3.47 5.32
C THR A 12 1.01 -4.82 5.23
N HIS A 13 1.96 -5.08 6.13
CA HIS A 13 2.62 -6.40 6.25
C HIS A 13 1.81 -7.39 7.11
N ALA A 14 0.93 -6.86 7.96
CA ALA A 14 0.10 -7.61 8.89
C ALA A 14 -1.20 -6.82 9.18
N PRO A 15 -2.20 -7.41 9.83
CA PRO A 15 -3.38 -6.68 10.31
C PRO A 15 -2.98 -5.57 11.30
N HIS A 16 -3.52 -4.37 11.13
CA HIS A 16 -3.30 -3.22 12.04
C HIS A 16 -4.65 -2.60 12.46
N PRO A 17 -5.39 -3.22 13.41
CA PRO A 17 -6.77 -2.83 13.73
C PRO A 17 -6.93 -1.37 14.20
N HIS A 18 -5.88 -0.78 14.76
CA HIS A 18 -5.90 0.61 15.20
C HIS A 18 -5.94 1.62 14.04
N LEU A 19 -5.73 1.18 12.79
CA LEU A 19 -5.85 2.01 11.58
C LEU A 19 -7.26 1.93 10.97
N ASP A 20 -8.09 0.99 11.41
CA ASP A 20 -9.42 0.75 10.85
C ASP A 20 -10.31 2.00 11.03
N GLY A 21 -10.94 2.44 9.93
CA GLY A 21 -11.76 3.65 9.90
C GLY A 21 -10.99 4.97 9.95
N GLY A 22 -9.69 4.95 10.27
CA GLY A 22 -8.81 6.13 10.24
C GLY A 22 -8.22 6.44 8.86
N TYR A 23 -8.18 5.45 7.97
CA TYR A 23 -7.67 5.55 6.60
C TYR A 23 -8.61 4.88 5.60
N THR A 24 -8.64 5.40 4.37
CA THR A 24 -9.42 4.80 3.28
C THR A 24 -8.67 3.59 2.70
N VAL A 25 -9.20 2.40 2.92
CA VAL A 25 -8.74 1.17 2.24
C VAL A 25 -9.36 1.13 0.84
N PHE A 26 -8.52 1.06 -0.21
CA PHE A 26 -8.99 1.04 -1.61
C PHE A 26 -8.55 -0.21 -2.40
N ALA A 27 -7.64 -1.02 -1.86
CA ALA A 27 -7.11 -2.20 -2.53
C ALA A 27 -6.60 -3.25 -1.53
N GLN A 28 -6.40 -4.48 -2.02
CA GLN A 28 -5.77 -5.58 -1.30
C GLN A 28 -4.72 -6.24 -2.21
N VAL A 29 -3.56 -6.59 -1.64
CA VAL A 29 -2.53 -7.37 -2.34
C VAL A 29 -3.06 -8.78 -2.58
N THR A 30 -3.19 -9.17 -3.84
CA THR A 30 -3.68 -10.52 -4.22
C THR A 30 -2.54 -11.50 -4.49
N ALA A 31 -1.33 -11.01 -4.78
CA ALA A 31 -0.13 -11.81 -4.99
C ALA A 31 1.12 -10.97 -4.70
N GLY A 32 2.23 -11.63 -4.33
CA GLY A 32 3.53 -10.97 -4.18
C GLY A 32 3.76 -10.23 -2.85
N GLN A 33 3.01 -10.54 -1.80
CA GLN A 33 3.19 -9.92 -0.46
C GLN A 33 4.64 -10.01 0.05
N ALA A 34 5.33 -11.14 -0.22
CA ALA A 34 6.73 -11.32 0.15
C ALA A 34 7.67 -10.23 -0.43
N ALA A 35 7.32 -9.62 -1.57
CA ALA A 35 8.10 -8.52 -2.12
C ALA A 35 7.93 -7.24 -1.29
N ALA A 36 6.73 -6.98 -0.79
CA ALA A 36 6.50 -5.89 0.16
C ALA A 36 7.30 -6.15 1.43
N ASP A 37 7.20 -7.36 2.00
CA ASP A 37 7.87 -7.77 3.24
C ASP A 37 9.41 -7.67 3.21
N ALA A 38 10.00 -7.71 2.01
CA ALA A 38 11.44 -7.61 1.81
C ALA A 38 11.96 -6.19 1.54
N LEU A 39 11.08 -5.18 1.43
CA LEU A 39 11.47 -3.81 1.11
C LEU A 39 12.40 -3.20 2.17
N LEU A 40 13.42 -2.48 1.70
CA LEU A 40 14.34 -1.70 2.51
C LEU A 40 14.13 -0.20 2.28
N ILE A 41 14.62 0.61 3.24
CA ILE A 41 14.58 2.06 3.12
C ILE A 41 15.37 2.50 1.89
N GLY A 42 14.72 3.26 1.02
CA GLY A 42 15.32 3.80 -0.20
C GLY A 42 15.01 2.97 -1.46
N ASP A 43 14.35 1.81 -1.32
CA ASP A 43 13.87 1.06 -2.47
C ASP A 43 12.90 1.88 -3.33
N ARG A 44 12.98 1.67 -4.65
CA ARG A 44 12.25 2.47 -5.64
C ARG A 44 11.26 1.61 -6.40
N ILE A 45 10.02 2.09 -6.48
CA ILE A 45 9.04 1.55 -7.42
C ILE A 45 9.48 1.93 -8.84
N GLN A 46 9.90 0.94 -9.62
CA GLN A 46 10.39 1.16 -10.99
C GLN A 46 9.27 1.37 -12.01
N ARG A 47 8.11 0.73 -11.79
CA ARG A 47 6.95 0.78 -12.70
C ARG A 47 5.66 0.49 -11.95
N ILE A 48 4.59 1.19 -12.32
CA ILE A 48 3.21 0.88 -11.94
C ILE A 48 2.41 0.76 -13.24
N GLU A 49 1.62 -0.30 -13.37
CA GLU A 49 0.77 -0.55 -14.54
C GLU A 49 -0.65 -0.90 -14.09
N LEU A 50 -1.63 -0.16 -14.59
CA LEU A 50 -3.03 -0.51 -14.45
C LEU A 50 -3.40 -1.51 -15.55
N ARG A 51 -3.67 -2.75 -15.16
CA ARG A 51 -4.14 -3.79 -16.08
C ARG A 51 -5.65 -3.84 -16.05
N LYS A 52 -6.30 -3.75 -17.22
CA LYS A 52 -7.71 -4.08 -17.35
C LYS A 52 -7.86 -5.59 -17.14
N ARG A 53 -8.93 -5.99 -16.44
CA ARG A 53 -9.34 -7.39 -16.40
C ARG A 53 -9.77 -7.87 -17.77
#